data_AF-A0A6A6SG67-F1
#
_entry.id   AF-A0A6A6SG67-F1
#
_cell.length_a   1.000
_cell.length_b   1.000
_cell.length_c   1.000
_cell.angle_alpha   90.00
_cell.angle_beta   90.00
_cell.angle_gamma   90.00
#
_symmetry.space_group_name_H-M   'P 1'
#
loop_
_entity.id
_entity.type
_entity.pdbx_description
1 polymer ?
#
loop_
_entity_poly.entity_id
_entity_poly.type
_entity_poly.pdbx_seq_one_letter_code
_entity_poly.pdbx_strand_id
1 'polypeptide(L)'
;MIRDFELWNNTLGEASRIEELRGLRVGIEAANYLQHRILNHPHAKEPLVTALGGIPLGFRPHIEQDLKKFADFGIEPFFVFSGLDITKQDNPFRQRQEGAQANEQAWALYDSHEATKSVLKFGQSRRRSAPICMVW
;
A
#
# COMPACT_ATOMS: atom_id res chain seq x y z
N MET A 1 1.60 -5.11 18.12
CA MET A 1 0.81 -3.90 17.85
C MET A 1 0.33 -3.37 19.19
N ILE A 2 0.67 -2.14 19.53
CA ILE A 2 0.19 -1.51 20.77
C ILE A 2 -1.30 -1.18 20.57
N ARG A 3 -2.16 -1.64 21.48
CA ARG A 3 -3.60 -1.35 21.40
C ARG A 3 -3.82 0.14 21.58
N ASP A 4 -4.79 0.69 20.83
CA ASP A 4 -5.19 2.11 20.88
C ASP A 4 -4.07 3.12 20.59
N PHE A 5 -2.97 2.67 19.98
CA PHE A 5 -1.83 3.54 19.63
C PHE A 5 -2.25 4.72 18.77
N GLU A 6 -3.08 4.50 17.75
CA GLU A 6 -3.58 5.57 16.88
C GLU A 6 -4.39 6.60 17.66
N LEU A 7 -5.27 6.15 18.57
CA LEU A 7 -6.10 7.02 19.39
C LEU A 7 -5.23 7.87 20.33
N TRP A 8 -4.23 7.25 20.97
CA TRP A 8 -3.26 7.94 21.82
C TRP A 8 -2.38 8.92 21.01
N ASN A 9 -1.86 8.48 19.87
CA ASN A 9 -0.99 9.27 19.00
C ASN A 9 -1.71 10.53 18.48
N ASN A 10 -3.01 10.44 18.19
CA ASN A 10 -3.81 11.59 17.78
C ASN A 10 -3.95 12.67 18.88
N THR A 11 -3.65 12.36 20.14
CA THR A 11 -3.61 13.37 21.21
C THR A 11 -2.30 14.16 21.26
N LEU A 12 -1.24 13.65 20.62
CA LEU A 12 0.10 14.24 20.59
C LEU A 12 0.49 14.75 19.20
N GLY A 13 -0.12 14.22 18.15
CA GLY A 13 0.18 14.55 16.76
C GLY A 13 -0.50 15.84 16.32
N GLU A 14 0.24 16.61 15.53
CA GLU A 14 -0.29 17.78 14.82
C GLU A 14 -0.15 17.56 13.31
N ALA A 15 -1.17 17.93 12.56
CA ALA A 15 -1.09 17.96 11.11
C ALA A 15 -0.40 19.24 10.67
N SER A 16 0.73 19.10 9.98
CA SER A 16 1.53 20.22 9.47
C SER A 16 1.65 20.15 7.95
N ARG A 17 2.07 21.27 7.33
CA ARG A 17 2.27 21.33 5.89
C ARG A 17 3.63 20.73 5.51
N ILE A 18 3.68 20.03 4.39
CA ILE A 18 4.91 19.37 3.91
C ILE A 18 6.06 20.35 3.66
N GLU A 19 5.78 21.63 3.41
CA GLU A 19 6.82 22.64 3.17
C GLU A 19 7.65 22.96 4.41
N GLU A 20 7.17 22.62 5.60
CA GLU A 20 7.94 22.77 6.85
C GLU A 20 9.15 21.84 6.89
N LEU A 21 9.19 20.80 6.05
CA LEU A 21 10.33 19.91 5.87
C LEU A 21 11.31 20.39 4.78
N ARG A 22 11.13 21.60 4.23
CA ARG A 22 11.96 22.15 3.15
C ARG A 22 13.46 22.04 3.44
N GLY A 23 14.22 21.53 2.48
CA GLY A 23 15.67 21.37 2.60
C GLY A 23 16.13 20.23 3.51
N LEU A 24 15.21 19.44 4.08
CA LEU A 24 15.54 18.34 4.97
C LEU A 24 15.64 17.00 4.24
N ARG A 25 16.33 16.07 4.90
CA ARG A 25 16.39 14.65 4.52
C ARG A 25 15.37 13.88 5.35
N VAL A 26 14.50 13.12 4.69
CA VAL A 26 13.39 12.44 5.36
C VAL A 26 13.40 10.96 5.06
N GLY A 27 13.48 10.14 6.11
CA GLY A 27 13.28 8.70 6.00
C GLY A 27 11.80 8.37 5.87
N ILE A 28 11.43 7.61 4.85
CA ILE A 28 10.05 7.20 4.56
C ILE A 28 9.99 5.68 4.59
N GLU A 29 9.12 5.11 5.43
CA GLU A 29 8.84 3.68 5.40
C GLU A 29 8.13 3.32 4.08
N ALA A 30 8.84 2.63 3.19
CA ALA A 30 8.40 2.44 1.81
C ALA A 30 7.14 1.57 1.71
N ALA A 31 7.04 0.53 2.54
CA ALA A 31 5.87 -0.36 2.54
C ALA A 31 4.59 0.40 2.92
N ASN A 32 4.66 1.22 3.97
CA ASN A 32 3.56 2.07 4.40
C ASN A 32 3.21 3.14 3.35
N TYR A 33 4.22 3.81 2.78
CA TYR A 33 4.04 4.78 1.72
C TYR A 33 3.27 4.19 0.53
N LEU A 34 3.74 3.06 -0.02
CA LEU A 34 3.11 2.41 -1.17
C LEU A 34 1.68 1.95 -0.83
N GLN A 35 1.48 1.41 0.36
CA GLN A 35 0.16 0.95 0.80
C GLN A 35 -0.86 2.09 0.88
N HIS A 36 -0.50 3.23 1.48
CA HIS A 36 -1.44 4.35 1.67
C HIS A 36 -1.59 5.22 0.43
N ARG A 37 -0.50 5.48 -0.30
CA ARG A 37 -0.50 6.41 -1.44
C ARG A 37 -0.94 5.79 -2.74
N ILE A 38 -0.66 4.50 -2.94
CA ILE A 38 -0.97 3.82 -4.19
C ILE A 38 -2.13 2.83 -4.00
N LEU A 39 -1.98 1.86 -3.09
CA LEU A 39 -2.90 0.72 -3.03
C LEU A 39 -4.25 1.04 -2.35
N ASN A 40 -4.26 1.98 -1.41
CA ASN A 40 -5.46 2.34 -0.64
C ASN A 40 -5.99 3.75 -0.94
N HIS A 41 -5.35 4.50 -1.84
CA HIS A 41 -5.80 5.84 -2.15
C HIS A 41 -7.11 5.78 -2.95
N PRO A 42 -8.19 6.46 -2.54
CA PRO A 42 -9.51 6.33 -3.17
C PRO A 42 -9.51 6.60 -4.68
N HIS A 43 -8.60 7.47 -5.16
CA HIS A 43 -8.46 7.84 -6.56
C HIS A 43 -7.42 7.01 -7.33
N ALA A 44 -6.55 6.27 -6.64
CA ALA A 44 -5.53 5.42 -7.25
C ALA A 44 -5.85 3.92 -7.14
N LYS A 45 -6.94 3.57 -6.45
CA LYS A 45 -7.35 2.18 -6.27
C LYS A 45 -7.81 1.61 -7.60
N GLU A 46 -7.11 0.57 -8.05
CA GLU A 46 -7.44 -0.19 -9.26
C GLU A 46 -7.86 -1.61 -8.86
N PRO A 47 -9.15 -1.85 -8.58
CA PRO A 47 -9.62 -3.13 -8.00
C PRO A 47 -9.35 -4.33 -8.89
N LEU A 48 -9.33 -4.12 -10.21
CA LEU A 48 -9.20 -5.19 -11.21
C LEU A 48 -7.75 -5.64 -11.44
N VAL A 49 -6.76 -4.94 -10.87
CA VAL A 49 -5.35 -5.36 -10.99
C VAL A 49 -5.14 -6.76 -10.40
N THR A 50 -5.90 -7.14 -9.37
CA THR A 50 -5.82 -8.50 -8.82
C THR A 50 -6.32 -9.57 -9.80
N ALA A 51 -7.31 -9.23 -10.63
CA ALA A 51 -7.88 -10.13 -11.63
C ALA A 51 -7.00 -10.20 -12.90
N LEU A 52 -6.52 -9.04 -13.36
CA LEU A 52 -5.75 -8.88 -14.60
C LEU A 52 -4.26 -9.18 -14.41
N GLY A 53 -3.76 -9.06 -13.18
CA GLY A 53 -2.34 -9.06 -12.87
C GLY A 53 -1.65 -7.77 -13.28
N GLY A 54 -0.33 -7.72 -13.07
CA GLY A 54 0.51 -6.57 -13.42
C GLY A 54 0.62 -5.52 -12.31
N ILE A 55 1.24 -4.40 -12.69
CA ILE A 55 1.44 -3.22 -11.83
C ILE A 55 0.27 -2.26 -12.08
N PRO A 56 -0.31 -1.63 -11.05
CA PRO A 56 -1.34 -0.61 -11.24
C PRO A 56 -0.88 0.49 -12.20
N LEU A 57 -1.74 0.91 -13.12
CA LEU A 57 -1.42 1.93 -14.13
C LEU A 57 -1.02 3.26 -13.50
N GLY A 58 -1.68 3.64 -12.40
CA GLY A 58 -1.40 4.84 -11.63
C GLY A 58 -0.10 4.78 -10.82
N PHE A 59 0.54 3.62 -10.69
CA PHE A 59 1.68 3.43 -9.79
C PHE A 59 2.82 4.42 -10.07
N ARG A 60 3.31 4.43 -11.31
CA ARG A 60 4.40 5.32 -11.74
C ARG A 60 4.04 6.80 -11.66
N PRO A 61 2.95 7.29 -12.27
CA PRO A 61 2.64 8.72 -12.26
C PRO A 61 2.40 9.28 -10.86
N HIS A 62 1.83 8.49 -9.93
CA HIS A 62 1.67 8.93 -8.54
C HIS A 62 3.01 9.11 -7.82
N ILE A 63 3.94 8.17 -8.00
CA ILE A 63 5.28 8.27 -7.41
C ILE A 63 6.03 9.46 -8.01
N GLU A 64 6.01 9.63 -9.33
CA GLU A 64 6.66 10.75 -10.01
C GLU A 64 6.09 12.10 -9.55
N GLN A 65 4.77 12.20 -9.34
CA GLN A 65 4.13 13.40 -8.81
C GLN A 65 4.59 13.71 -7.37
N ASP A 66 4.70 12.70 -6.52
CA ASP A 66 5.17 12.88 -5.14
C ASP A 66 6.66 13.24 -5.09
N LEU A 67 7.50 12.58 -5.89
CA LEU A 67 8.93 12.91 -6.03
C LEU A 67 9.13 14.34 -6.52
N LYS A 68 8.32 14.78 -7.48
CA LYS A 68 8.33 16.17 -7.95
C LYS A 68 8.00 17.15 -6.81
N LYS A 69 6.98 16.86 -5.99
CA LYS A 69 6.66 17.71 -4.83
C LYS A 69 7.81 17.80 -3.83
N PHE A 70 8.47 16.68 -3.54
CA PHE A 70 9.66 16.68 -2.68
C PHE A 70 10.77 17.56 -3.28
N ALA A 71 11.05 17.39 -4.57
CA ALA A 71 12.06 18.18 -5.28
C ALA A 71 11.74 19.69 -5.29
N ASP A 72 10.48 20.07 -5.51
CA ASP A 72 10.03 21.47 -5.51
C ASP A 72 10.25 22.15 -4.14
N PHE A 73 10.27 21.36 -3.06
CA PHE A 73 10.61 21.82 -1.70
C PHE A 73 12.04 21.52 -1.27
N GLY A 74 12.89 21.01 -2.16
CA GLY A 74 14.27 20.62 -1.84
C GLY A 74 14.34 19.55 -0.74
N ILE A 75 13.32 18.72 -0.59
CA ILE A 75 13.27 17.60 0.34
C ILE A 75 13.97 16.43 -0.31
N GLU A 76 14.86 15.75 0.42
CA GLU A 76 15.56 14.55 -0.03
C GLU A 76 14.93 13.30 0.64
N PRO A 77 14.03 12.58 -0.06
CA PRO A 77 13.35 11.41 0.50
C PRO A 77 14.23 10.15 0.42
N PHE A 78 14.29 9.41 1.53
CA PHE A 78 14.95 8.10 1.62
C PHE A 78 13.91 7.02 1.89
N PHE A 79 13.58 6.24 0.87
CA PHE A 79 12.64 5.12 1.00
C PHE A 79 13.32 3.91 1.64
N VAL A 80 12.87 3.54 2.83
CA VAL A 80 13.39 2.40 3.59
C VAL A 80 12.46 1.21 3.40
N PHE A 81 12.97 0.14 2.81
CA PHE A 81 12.25 -1.12 2.62
C PHE A 81 12.54 -2.07 3.78
N SER A 82 11.49 -2.70 4.30
CA SER A 82 11.66 -3.75 5.31
C SER A 82 12.38 -4.95 4.70
N GLY A 83 13.40 -5.43 5.40
CA GLY A 83 14.06 -6.69 5.08
C GLY A 83 13.22 -7.92 5.46
N LEU A 84 13.88 -9.07 5.48
CA LEU A 84 13.29 -10.32 5.95
C LEU A 84 13.19 -10.31 7.48
N ASP A 85 11.99 -10.55 8.00
CA ASP A 85 11.76 -10.74 9.43
C ASP A 85 11.92 -12.21 9.80
N ILE A 86 13.13 -12.59 10.19
CA ILE A 86 13.49 -13.97 10.55
C ILE A 86 12.97 -14.40 11.93
N THR A 87 12.41 -13.47 12.71
CA THR A 87 11.97 -13.72 14.09
C THR A 87 10.48 -13.97 14.22
N LYS A 88 9.69 -13.57 13.22
CA LYS A 88 8.25 -13.85 13.20
C LYS A 88 7.99 -15.33 12.92
N GLN A 89 7.32 -15.99 13.86
CA GLN A 89 6.81 -17.35 13.70
C GLN A 89 5.47 -17.43 12.94
N ASP A 90 4.97 -16.30 12.43
CA ASP A 90 3.70 -16.27 11.72
C ASP A 90 3.85 -16.87 10.31
N ASN A 91 2.83 -17.56 9.82
CA ASN A 91 2.90 -18.21 8.51
C ASN A 91 3.08 -17.14 7.41
N PRO A 92 4.23 -17.10 6.70
CA PRO A 92 4.52 -16.04 5.72
C PRO A 92 3.56 -16.07 4.52
N PHE A 93 2.84 -17.17 4.32
CA PHE A 93 1.91 -17.35 3.21
C PHE A 93 0.46 -17.05 3.57
N ARG A 94 0.13 -16.82 4.85
CA ARG A 94 -1.24 -16.61 5.31
C ARG A 94 -1.95 -15.48 4.55
N GLN A 95 -1.29 -14.34 4.39
CA GLN A 95 -1.85 -13.21 3.65
C GLN A 95 -2.06 -13.51 2.15
N ARG A 96 -1.15 -14.29 1.55
CA ARG A 96 -1.29 -14.73 0.17
C ARG A 96 -2.51 -15.65 0.02
N GLN A 97 -2.73 -16.53 0.98
CA GLN A 97 -3.88 -17.43 1.00
C GLN A 97 -5.20 -16.69 1.19
N GLU A 98 -5.28 -15.75 2.13
CA GLU A 98 -6.44 -14.88 2.33
C GLU A 98 -6.78 -14.08 1.06
N GLY A 99 -5.75 -13.52 0.39
CA GLY A 99 -5.91 -12.83 -0.89
C GLY A 99 -6.43 -13.74 -2.01
N ALA A 100 -5.91 -14.97 -2.10
CA ALA A 100 -6.35 -15.95 -3.09
C ALA A 100 -7.82 -16.34 -2.89
N GLN A 101 -8.25 -16.59 -1.65
CA GLN A 101 -9.66 -16.87 -1.33
C GLN A 101 -10.59 -15.70 -1.69
N ALA A 102 -10.17 -14.46 -1.43
CA ALA A 102 -10.94 -13.28 -1.83
C ALA A 102 -11.06 -13.16 -3.37
N ASN A 103 -10.01 -13.56 -4.10
CA ASN A 103 -9.99 -13.54 -5.55
C ASN A 103 -10.92 -14.62 -6.13
N GLU A 104 -10.91 -15.83 -5.57
CA GLU A 104 -11.80 -16.93 -5.94
C GLU A 104 -13.28 -16.54 -5.76
N GLN A 105 -13.62 -15.93 -4.61
CA GLN A 105 -14.98 -15.43 -4.36
C GLN A 105 -15.40 -14.32 -5.35
N ALA A 106 -14.46 -13.48 -5.78
CA ALA A 106 -14.73 -12.43 -6.76
C ALA A 106 -15.03 -13.02 -8.15
N TRP A 107 -14.32 -14.07 -8.55
CA TRP A 107 -14.61 -14.81 -9.79
C TRP A 107 -15.98 -15.51 -9.72
N ALA A 108 -16.32 -16.15 -8.60
CA ALA A 108 -17.65 -16.77 -8.46
C ALA A 108 -18.81 -15.74 -8.59
N LEU A 109 -18.62 -14.52 -8.07
CA LEU A 109 -19.59 -13.42 -8.25
C LEU A 109 -19.64 -12.90 -9.69
N TYR A 110 -18.53 -12.96 -10.42
CA TYR A 110 -18.50 -12.62 -11.83
C TYR A 110 -19.31 -13.65 -12.64
N ASP A 111 -19.09 -14.93 -12.38
CA ASP A 111 -19.80 -16.05 -13.02
C ASP A 111 -21.31 -16.03 -12.71
N SER A 112 -21.70 -15.55 -11.52
CA SER A 112 -23.10 -15.36 -11.14
C SER A 112 -23.75 -14.08 -11.72
N HIS A 113 -23.07 -13.39 -12.64
CA HIS A 113 -23.51 -12.14 -13.28
C HIS A 113 -23.64 -10.94 -12.32
N GLU A 114 -23.00 -10.99 -11.15
CA GLU A 114 -22.98 -9.92 -10.16
C GLU A 114 -21.74 -9.02 -10.30
N ALA A 115 -21.54 -8.46 -11.49
CA ALA A 115 -20.32 -7.74 -11.87
C ALA A 115 -19.90 -6.65 -10.86
N THR A 116 -20.82 -5.81 -10.39
CA THR A 116 -20.50 -4.74 -9.43
C THR A 116 -19.96 -5.28 -8.10
N LYS A 117 -20.54 -6.38 -7.60
CA LYS A 117 -20.07 -7.01 -6.35
C LYS A 117 -18.73 -7.70 -6.56
N SER A 118 -18.52 -8.30 -7.73
CA SER A 118 -17.25 -8.89 -8.12
C SER A 118 -16.11 -7.86 -8.10
N VAL A 119 -16.29 -6.67 -8.70
CA VAL A 119 -15.27 -5.60 -8.67
C VAL A 119 -14.95 -5.16 -7.24
N LEU A 120 -15.97 -4.99 -6.41
CA LEU A 120 -15.79 -4.64 -5.01
C LEU A 120 -15.00 -5.72 -4.26
N LYS A 121 -15.27 -7.00 -4.56
CA LYS A 121 -14.60 -8.16 -3.96
C LYS A 121 -13.14 -8.29 -4.41
N PHE A 122 -12.84 -8.06 -5.69
CA PHE A 122 -11.46 -7.97 -6.17
C PHE A 122 -10.68 -6.87 -5.44
N GLY A 123 -11.32 -5.72 -5.20
CA GLY A 123 -10.74 -4.63 -4.40
C GLY A 123 -10.54 -4.94 -2.91
N GLN A 124 -11.04 -6.08 -2.42
CA GLN A 124 -10.79 -6.59 -1.06
C GLN A 124 -9.65 -7.62 -1.02
N SER A 125 -9.32 -8.25 -2.15
CA SER A 125 -8.14 -9.11 -2.31
C SER A 125 -6.88 -8.24 -2.29
N ARG A 126 -6.57 -7.68 -1.11
CA ARG A 126 -5.38 -6.87 -0.89
C ARG A 126 -4.24 -7.79 -0.51
N ARG A 127 -3.25 -7.87 -1.40
CA ARG A 127 -1.91 -8.27 -1.00
C ARG A 127 -1.34 -7.11 -0.18
N ARG A 128 -1.27 -7.25 1.14
CA ARG A 128 -0.28 -6.47 1.88
C ARG A 128 1.08 -6.84 1.28
N SER A 129 1.96 -5.87 1.11
CA SER A 129 3.31 -6.10 0.62
C SER A 129 3.97 -7.15 1.52
N ALA A 130 3.97 -8.40 1.07
CA ALA A 130 4.94 -9.36 1.53
C ALA A 130 6.33 -8.73 1.27
N PRO A 131 7.33 -8.98 2.12
CA PRO A 131 8.67 -8.46 1.90
C PRO A 131 9.04 -8.75 0.44
N ILE A 132 9.31 -7.67 -0.30
CA ILE A 132 9.77 -7.78 -1.68
C ILE A 132 11.10 -8.52 -1.56
N CYS A 133 11.10 -9.80 -1.92
CA CYS A 133 12.32 -10.56 -2.05
C CYS A 133 13.01 -10.05 -3.31
N MET A 134 13.75 -8.94 -3.18
CA MET A 134 14.77 -8.58 -4.16
C MET A 134 15.90 -9.58 -3.97
N VAL A 135 15.88 -10.63 -4.77
CA VAL A 135 17.08 -11.41 -5.05
C VAL A 135 17.92 -10.49 -5.95
N TRP A 136 19.05 -10.02 -5.42
CA TRP A 136 20.08 -9.33 -6.20
C TRP A 136 20.65 -10.26 -7.26
#